data_AF-U4L0S6-F1
#
_entry.id   AF-U4L0S6-F1
#
_cell.length_a   1.000
_cell.length_b   1.000
_cell.length_c   1.000
_cell.angle_alpha   90.00
_cell.angle_beta   90.00
_cell.angle_gamma   90.00
#
_symmetry.space_group_name_H-M   'P 1'
#
loop_
_entity.id
_entity.type
_entity.pdbx_description
1 polymer ?
#
loop_
_entity_poly.entity_id
_entity_poly.type
_entity_poly.pdbx_seq_one_letter_code
_entity_poly.pdbx_strand_id
1 'polypeptide(L)' 'MKKIGAMVMFTADAGTEGYGLAMFTCVLEMSTEDSLEVCRKASAEIENKNHHVWEPFHVAYGRKPSNAPKNN' A
#
# COMPACT_ATOMS: atom_id res chain seq x y z
N MET A 1 -14.45 11.32 1.90
CA MET A 1 -12.98 11.25 2.08
C MET A 1 -12.30 12.29 1.21
N LYS A 2 -11.16 12.84 1.64
CA LYS A 2 -10.28 13.61 0.73
C LYS A 2 -9.74 12.67 -0.35
N LYS A 3 -9.48 13.16 -1.57
CA LYS A 3 -8.98 12.35 -2.70
C LYS A 3 -7.74 11.53 -2.34
N ILE A 4 -6.83 12.11 -1.55
CA ILE A 4 -5.64 11.41 -1.08
C ILE A 4 -5.97 10.21 -0.18
N GLY A 5 -6.95 10.34 0.72
CA GLY A 5 -7.37 9.23 1.58
C GLY A 5 -7.99 8.09 0.78
N ALA A 6 -8.77 8.41 -0.26
CA ALA A 6 -9.31 7.40 -1.16
C ALA A 6 -8.21 6.68 -1.96
N MET A 7 -7.19 7.40 -2.43
CA MET A 7 -6.05 6.79 -3.12
C MET A 7 -5.22 5.89 -2.20
N VAL A 8 -4.96 6.32 -0.97
CA VAL A 8 -4.21 5.53 0.03
C VAL A 8 -4.98 4.25 0.37
N MET A 9 -6.29 4.34 0.59
CA MET A 9 -7.13 3.18 0.86
C MET A 9 -7.13 2.20 -0.32
N PHE A 10 -7.27 2.70 -1.55
CA PHE A 10 -7.18 1.88 -2.76
C PHE A 10 -5.84 1.16 -2.89
N THR A 11 -4.72 1.86 -2.62
CA THR A 11 -3.40 1.22 -2.68
C THR A 11 -3.17 0.20 -1.58
N ALA A 12 -3.72 0.43 -0.38
CA ALA A 12 -3.62 -0.51 0.74
C ALA A 12 -4.38 -1.81 0.43
N ASP A 13 -5.59 -1.70 -0.11
CA ASP A 13 -6.41 -2.84 -0.51
C ASP A 13 -5.81 -3.65 -1.68
N ALA A 14 -5.32 -2.97 -2.72
CA ALA A 14 -4.60 -3.66 -3.79
C ALA A 14 -3.30 -4.34 -3.29
N GLY A 15 -2.67 -3.75 -2.27
CA GLY A 15 -1.44 -4.25 -1.67
C GLY A 15 -1.65 -5.53 -0.84
N THR A 16 -2.83 -5.72 -0.23
CA THR A 16 -3.10 -6.90 0.60
C THR A 16 -2.88 -8.20 -0.16
N GLU A 17 -3.41 -8.31 -1.37
CA GLU A 17 -3.15 -9.49 -2.21
C GLU A 17 -1.87 -9.35 -3.03
N GLY A 18 -1.65 -8.20 -3.67
CA GLY A 18 -0.53 -7.98 -4.60
C GLY A 18 0.86 -8.12 -3.98
N TYR A 19 1.03 -7.77 -2.70
CA TYR A 19 2.29 -7.96 -1.97
C TYR A 19 2.22 -9.10 -0.95
N GLY A 20 1.04 -9.36 -0.37
CA GLY A 20 0.89 -10.35 0.69
C GLY A 20 1.03 -11.79 0.18
N LEU A 21 0.45 -12.12 -0.98
CA LEU A 21 0.29 -13.52 -1.38
C LEU A 21 1.61 -14.27 -1.57
N ALA A 22 2.58 -13.66 -2.26
CA ALA A 22 3.90 -14.25 -2.46
C ALA A 22 4.70 -14.34 -1.15
N MET A 23 4.53 -13.35 -0.25
CA MET A 23 5.19 -13.37 1.05
C MET A 23 4.63 -14.50 1.94
N PHE A 24 3.31 -14.63 2.04
CA PHE A 24 2.67 -15.67 2.82
C PHE A 24 2.99 -17.08 2.30
N THR A 25 2.96 -17.28 0.98
CA THR A 25 3.15 -18.62 0.39
C THR A 25 4.62 -19.01 0.20
N CYS A 26 5.48 -18.10 -0.29
CA CYS A 26 6.87 -18.45 -0.62
C CYS A 26 7.85 -18.25 0.55
N VAL A 27 7.60 -17.29 1.44
CA VAL A 27 8.50 -16.97 2.55
C VAL A 27 8.02 -17.60 3.85
N LEU A 28 6.72 -17.50 4.13
CA LEU A 28 6.12 -18.04 5.34
C LEU A 28 5.55 -19.45 5.15
N GLU A 29 5.63 -20.01 3.95
CA GLU A 29 5.21 -21.38 3.61
C GLU A 29 3.76 -21.70 4.03
N MET A 30 2.89 -20.69 4.04
CA MET A 30 1.46 -20.85 4.32
C MET A 30 0.76 -21.53 3.14
N SER A 31 -0.34 -22.23 3.43
CA SER A 31 -1.22 -22.73 2.38
C SER A 31 -1.81 -21.57 1.56
N THR A 32 -2.17 -21.84 0.31
CA THR A 32 -2.82 -20.84 -0.55
C THR A 32 -4.14 -20.38 0.08
N GLU A 33 -4.90 -21.32 0.65
CA GLU A 33 -6.21 -21.07 1.25
C GLU A 33 -6.10 -20.16 2.47
N ASP A 34 -5.15 -20.43 3.37
CA ASP A 34 -4.92 -19.60 4.56
C ASP A 34 -4.38 -18.22 4.17
N SER A 35 -3.51 -18.14 3.17
CA SER A 35 -2.97 -16.88 2.65
C SER A 35 -4.08 -15.99 2.08
N LEU A 36 -4.95 -16.56 1.25
CA LEU A 36 -6.10 -15.85 0.69
C LEU A 36 -7.07 -15.38 1.77
N GLU A 37 -7.28 -16.19 2.80
CA GLU A 37 -8.14 -15.82 3.93
C GLU A 37 -7.56 -14.64 4.72
N VAL A 38 -6.25 -14.60 4.93
CA VAL A 38 -5.58 -13.43 5.55
C VAL A 38 -5.74 -12.18 4.67
N CYS A 39 -5.50 -12.29 3.36
CA CYS A 39 -5.66 -11.16 2.44
C CYS A 39 -7.10 -10.61 2.45
N ARG A 40 -8.12 -11.49 2.42
CA ARG A 40 -9.53 -11.09 2.48
C ARG A 40 -9.89 -10.37 3.79
N LYS A 41 -9.44 -10.91 4.92
CA LYS A 41 -9.67 -10.27 6.23
C LYS A 41 -9.00 -8.91 6.31
N ALA A 42 -7.77 -8.81 5.84
CA ALA A 42 -7.03 -7.55 5.85
C ALA A 42 -7.69 -6.49 4.96
N SER A 43 -8.16 -6.86 3.76
CA SER A 43 -8.96 -5.99 2.88
C SER A 43 -10.20 -5.44 3.59
N ALA A 44 -10.98 -6.30 4.27
CA ALA A 44 -12.14 -5.87 5.05
C ALA A 44 -11.79 -4.92 6.21
N GLU A 45 -10.66 -5.14 6.88
CA GLU A 45 -10.22 -4.27 7.98
C GLU A 45 -9.67 -2.92 7.52
N ILE A 46 -9.17 -2.80 6.29
CA ILE A 46 -8.71 -1.51 5.72
C ILE A 46 -9.88 -0.53 5.55
N GLU A 47 -11.08 -1.04 5.27
CA GLU A 47 -12.30 -0.22 5.16
C GLU A 47 -12.90 0.17 6.53
N ASN A 48 -12.42 -0.45 7.61
CA ASN A 48 -12.91 -0.20 8.96
C ASN A 48 -12.46 1.17 9.48
N LYS A 49 -13.41 2.09 9.59
CA LYS A 49 -13.17 3.49 10.00
C LYS A 49 -12.69 3.64 11.45
N ASN A 50 -12.77 2.59 12.26
CA ASN A 50 -12.27 2.59 13.63
C ASN A 50 -10.77 2.28 13.70
N HIS A 51 -10.18 1.77 12.60
CA HIS A 51 -8.76 1.50 12.49
C HIS A 51 -8.04 2.69 11.86
N HIS A 52 -7.04 3.20 12.59
CA HIS A 52 -6.20 4.30 12.14
C HIS A 52 -4.75 3.81 12.02
N VAL A 53 -4.26 3.74 10.79
CA VAL A 53 -2.84 3.51 10.54
C VAL A 53 -2.08 4.80 10.80
N TRP A 54 -1.04 4.71 11.62
CA TRP A 54 -0.05 5.75 11.78
C TRP A 54 1.24 5.28 11.12
N GLU A 55 1.76 6.07 10.18
CA GLU A 55 3.02 5.77 9.50
C GLU A 55 3.89 7.04 9.35
N PRO A 56 5.22 6.93 9.51
CA PRO A 56 6.11 8.06 9.34
C PRO A 56 6.32 8.38 7.86
N PHE A 57 5.58 9.36 7.34
CA PHE A 57 5.82 9.90 6.00
C PHE A 57 7.00 10.87 5.96
N HIS A 58 8.05 10.49 5.24
CA HIS A 58 9.16 11.38 4.93
C HIS A 58 8.95 11.98 3.55
N VAL A 59 8.87 13.31 3.47
CA VAL A 59 8.71 14.03 2.20
C VAL A 59 10.01 14.73 1.88
N ALA A 60 10.65 14.33 0.79
CA ALA A 60 11.84 14.98 0.26
C ALA A 60 11.46 15.90 -0.91
N TYR A 61 11.86 17.16 -0.84
CA TYR A 61 11.63 18.13 -1.91
C TYR A 61 12.92 18.34 -2.70
N GLY A 62 12.89 18.00 -3.99
CA GLY A 62 13.95 18.31 -4.94
C GLY A 62 13.58 19.54 -5.78
N ARG A 63 14.50 20.49 -5.93
CA ARG A 63 14.38 21.57 -6.92
C ARG A 63 15.23 21.23 -8.14
N LYS A 64 14.63 21.21 -9.34
CA LYS A 64 15.38 21.08 -10.59
C LYS A 64 16.47 22.18 -10.65
N PRO A 65 17.74 21.84 -10.96
CA PRO A 65 18.81 22.83 -11.07
C PRO A 65 18.46 23.93 -12.07
N SER A 66 18.83 25.19 -11.76
CA SER A 66 18.51 26.35 -12.61
C SER A 66 19.16 26.29 -13.99
N ASN A 67 20.26 25.55 -14.12
CA ASN A 67 21.01 25.33 -15.36
C ASN A 67 20.65 24.02 -16.08
N ALA A 68 19.63 23.29 -15.62
CA ALA A 68 19.25 22.03 -16.27
C ALA A 68 18.72 22.31 -17.69
N PRO A 69 19.11 21.51 -18.70
CA PRO A 69 18.66 21.70 -20.07
C PRO A 69 17.12 21.66 -20.16
N LYS A 70 16.57 22.51 -21.02
CA LYS A 70 15.15 22.50 -21.36
C LYS A 70 14.96 21.42 -22.43
N ASN A 71 14.10 20.45 -22.16
CA ASN A 71 13.67 19.52 -23.19
C ASN A 71 12.70 20.29 -24.08
N ASN A 72 13.07 20.48 -25.35
CA ASN A 72 12.18 20.96 -26.42
C ASN A 72 11.15 19.89 -26.77
#